data_AF-A0A370ETK8-F1
#
_entry.id   AF-A0A370ETK8-F1
#
_cell.length_a   1.000
_cell.length_b   1.000
_cell.length_c   1.000
_cell.angle_alpha   90.00
_cell.angle_beta   90.00
_cell.angle_gamma   90.00
#
_symmetry.space_group_name_H-M   'P 1'
#
loop_
_entity.id
_entity.type
_entity.pdbx_description
1 polymer ?
#
loop_
_entity_poly.entity_id
_entity_poly.type
_entity_poly.pdbx_seq_one_letter_code
_entity_poly.pdbx_strand_id
1 'polypeptide(L)'
;MFLELIPLYVLVTLFVALSKLKLKYVANKYLMIILLINGVTEISSAFLLYSGNSISLISTINIIITTCLWLLLMDMWIKSRIVIIITIIAFLLFSTINLFFIEGIWIFNKYTFIVGAFLYLIVFIVKSFNELKLEKFSVLLSNYYILVLSPIIYFFGFSFIFGFGDIPLAKVKVFEVKLYTIIAFFVNIIYYTLINIYIYRERKFKHA
;
A
#
# COMPACT_ATOMS: atom_id res chain seq x y z
N MET A 1 -8.47 16.58 13.30
CA MET A 1 -9.08 16.94 12.01
C MET A 1 -8.43 16.26 10.80
N PHE A 2 -7.23 16.63 10.29
CA PHE A 2 -6.70 16.02 9.04
C PHE A 2 -6.50 14.50 9.08
N LEU A 3 -6.07 13.97 10.23
CA LEU A 3 -5.84 12.54 10.40
C LEU A 3 -7.16 11.73 10.49
N GLU A 4 -8.24 12.36 10.95
CA GLU A 4 -9.58 11.73 11.03
C GLU A 4 -10.22 11.58 9.64
N LEU A 5 -9.76 12.34 8.65
CA LEU A 5 -10.25 12.25 7.27
C LEU A 5 -9.70 11.02 6.54
N ILE A 6 -8.54 10.48 6.97
CA ILE A 6 -7.91 9.33 6.31
C ILE A 6 -8.79 8.07 6.45
N PRO A 7 -9.22 7.65 7.66
CA PRO A 7 -10.11 6.49 7.82
C PRO A 7 -11.41 6.63 7.02
N LEU A 8 -12.01 7.82 7.03
CA LEU A 8 -13.21 8.10 6.24
C LEU A 8 -12.96 7.89 4.74
N TYR A 9 -11.82 8.36 4.23
CA TYR A 9 -11.48 8.23 2.82
C TYR A 9 -11.20 6.77 2.41
N VAL A 10 -10.57 6.00 3.30
CA VAL A 10 -10.41 4.54 3.13
C VAL A 10 -11.77 3.87 3.00
N LEU A 11 -12.68 4.15 3.93
CA LEU A 11 -14.02 3.57 3.95
C LEU A 11 -14.85 3.97 2.73
N VAL A 12 -14.84 5.24 2.35
CA VAL A 12 -15.51 5.72 1.13
C VAL A 12 -14.96 4.99 -0.11
N THR A 13 -13.64 4.84 -0.21
CA THR A 13 -13.01 4.11 -1.32
C THR A 13 -13.42 2.63 -1.33
N LEU A 14 -13.52 2.00 -0.15
CA LEU A 14 -14.03 0.64 -0.01
C LEU A 14 -15.49 0.53 -0.46
N PHE A 15 -16.37 1.44 -0.07
CA PHE A 15 -17.78 1.45 -0.53
C PHE A 15 -17.90 1.67 -2.05
N VAL A 16 -17.08 2.57 -2.61
CA VAL A 16 -17.00 2.78 -4.06
C VAL A 16 -16.54 1.50 -4.75
N ALA A 17 -15.51 0.83 -4.22
CA ALA A 17 -15.04 -0.45 -4.75
C ALA A 17 -16.13 -1.52 -4.70
N LEU A 18 -16.78 -1.72 -3.55
CA LEU A 18 -17.86 -2.70 -3.36
C LEU A 18 -19.02 -2.49 -4.35
N SER A 19 -19.37 -1.23 -4.62
CA SER A 19 -20.48 -0.91 -5.53
C SER A 19 -20.11 -0.96 -7.02
N LYS A 20 -18.84 -0.74 -7.39
CA LYS A 20 -18.44 -0.53 -8.79
C LYS A 20 -17.52 -1.62 -9.36
N LEU A 21 -16.73 -2.31 -8.55
CA LEU A 21 -15.79 -3.31 -9.06
C LEU A 21 -16.47 -4.64 -9.37
N LYS A 22 -16.24 -5.14 -10.58
CA LYS A 22 -16.63 -6.50 -10.95
C LYS A 22 -15.54 -7.47 -10.51
N LEU A 23 -15.87 -8.35 -9.55
CA LEU A 23 -14.97 -9.38 -9.02
C LEU A 23 -14.64 -10.52 -9.99
N LYS A 24 -15.14 -10.48 -11.24
CA LYS A 24 -14.73 -11.44 -12.28
C LYS A 24 -13.24 -11.32 -12.62
N TYR A 25 -12.69 -10.10 -12.58
CA TYR A 25 -11.29 -9.85 -12.95
C TYR A 25 -10.36 -10.03 -11.75
N VAL A 26 -9.25 -10.73 -11.96
CA VAL A 26 -8.27 -11.08 -10.90
C VAL A 26 -7.70 -9.83 -10.21
N ALA A 27 -7.37 -8.77 -10.96
CA ALA A 27 -6.93 -7.49 -10.40
C ALA A 27 -7.94 -6.87 -9.44
N ASN A 28 -9.22 -6.88 -9.82
CA ASN A 28 -10.28 -6.34 -8.98
C ASN A 28 -10.47 -7.15 -7.71
N LYS A 29 -10.27 -8.48 -7.75
CA LYS A 29 -10.30 -9.34 -6.55
C LYS A 29 -9.19 -8.95 -5.58
N TYR A 30 -7.95 -8.85 -6.05
CA TYR A 30 -6.83 -8.46 -5.19
C TYR A 30 -7.02 -7.05 -4.62
N LEU A 31 -7.42 -6.08 -5.45
CA LEU A 31 -7.72 -4.73 -4.96
C LEU A 31 -8.85 -4.73 -3.91
N MET A 32 -9.92 -5.50 -4.12
CA MET A 32 -11.00 -5.63 -3.14
C MET A 32 -10.48 -6.18 -1.82
N ILE A 33 -9.64 -7.23 -1.85
CA ILE A 33 -9.05 -7.81 -0.66
C ILE A 33 -8.16 -6.78 0.06
N ILE A 34 -7.33 -6.02 -0.67
CA ILE A 34 -6.50 -4.95 -0.11
C ILE A 34 -7.37 -3.90 0.59
N LEU A 35 -8.43 -3.43 -0.06
CA LEU A 35 -9.33 -2.42 0.52
C LEU A 35 -10.11 -2.95 1.73
N LEU A 36 -10.52 -4.22 1.71
CA LEU A 36 -11.17 -4.85 2.86
C LEU A 36 -10.21 -4.95 4.04
N ILE A 37 -8.97 -5.39 3.83
CA ILE A 37 -7.97 -5.50 4.90
C ILE A 37 -7.66 -4.11 5.47
N ASN A 38 -7.50 -3.10 4.62
CA ASN A 38 -7.30 -1.71 5.07
C ASN A 38 -8.53 -1.21 5.87
N GLY A 39 -9.75 -1.42 5.39
CA GLY A 39 -10.97 -1.03 6.11
C GLY A 39 -11.12 -1.72 7.47
N VAL A 40 -10.85 -3.03 7.53
CA VAL A 40 -10.84 -3.80 8.79
C VAL A 40 -9.75 -3.29 9.73
N THR A 41 -8.57 -2.96 9.20
CA THR A 41 -7.46 -2.40 9.99
C THR A 41 -7.83 -1.05 10.58
N GLU A 42 -8.49 -0.16 9.82
CA GLU A 42 -8.95 1.14 10.33
C GLU A 42 -9.98 0.98 11.45
N ILE A 43 -11.00 0.13 11.26
CA ILE A 43 -12.04 -0.12 12.27
C ILE A 43 -11.42 -0.71 13.55
N SER A 44 -10.54 -1.70 13.38
CA SER A 44 -9.89 -2.37 14.49
C SER A 44 -8.90 -1.45 15.22
N SER A 45 -8.18 -0.59 14.48
CA SER A 45 -7.28 0.41 15.06
C SER A 45 -8.06 1.43 15.88
N ALA A 46 -9.23 1.88 15.42
CA ALA A 46 -10.11 2.76 16.18
C ALA A 46 -10.58 2.12 17.49
N PHE A 47 -10.96 0.84 17.46
CA PHE A 47 -11.35 0.09 18.66
C PHE A 47 -10.19 -0.06 19.65
N LEU A 48 -9.00 -0.42 19.17
CA LEU A 48 -7.80 -0.55 20.01
C LEU A 48 -7.42 0.78 20.67
N LEU A 49 -7.41 1.87 19.90
CA LEU A 49 -7.15 3.22 20.44
C LEU A 49 -8.18 3.62 21.51
N TYR A 50 -9.46 3.32 21.29
CA TYR A 50 -10.50 3.56 22.29
C TYR A 50 -10.25 2.78 23.59
N SER A 51 -9.79 1.52 23.49
CA SER A 51 -9.42 0.70 24.65
C SER A 51 -8.05 1.04 25.28
N GLY A 52 -7.33 2.05 24.77
CA GLY A 52 -5.99 2.41 25.24
C GLY A 52 -4.88 1.43 24.82
N ASN A 53 -5.15 0.51 23.88
CA ASN A 53 -4.20 -0.47 23.39
C ASN A 53 -3.37 0.07 22.21
N SER A 54 -2.15 -0.45 22.04
CA SER A 54 -1.28 -0.07 20.94
C SER A 54 -1.78 -0.61 19.59
N ILE A 55 -1.68 0.20 18.52
CA ILE A 55 -2.00 -0.22 17.15
C ILE A 55 -0.80 -0.80 16.37
N SER A 56 0.38 -0.87 16.98
CA SER A 56 1.63 -1.29 16.36
C SER A 56 1.53 -2.64 15.64
N LEU A 57 0.95 -3.64 16.31
CA LEU A 57 0.84 -4.99 15.79
C LEU A 57 -0.11 -5.05 14.60
N ILE A 58 -1.30 -4.45 14.71
CA ILE A 58 -2.29 -4.51 13.63
C ILE A 58 -1.80 -3.75 12.39
N SER A 59 -1.13 -2.61 12.57
CA SER A 59 -0.50 -1.89 11.45
C SER A 59 0.64 -2.69 10.81
N THR A 60 1.43 -3.40 11.61
CA THR A 60 2.50 -4.28 11.11
C THR A 60 1.94 -5.43 10.28
N ILE A 61 0.92 -6.13 10.81
CA ILE A 61 0.24 -7.23 10.10
C ILE A 61 -0.38 -6.71 8.80
N ASN A 62 -1.05 -5.55 8.83
CA ASN A 62 -1.62 -4.93 7.65
C ASN A 62 -0.56 -4.68 6.57
N ILE A 63 0.59 -4.11 6.93
CA ILE A 63 1.67 -3.84 5.96
C ILE A 63 2.23 -5.12 5.36
N ILE A 64 2.44 -6.17 6.16
CA ILE A 64 2.92 -7.47 5.65
C ILE A 64 1.93 -8.01 4.61
N ILE A 65 0.65 -8.09 4.97
CA ILE A 65 -0.36 -8.70 4.08
C ILE A 65 -0.56 -7.86 2.83
N THR A 66 -0.73 -6.55 2.97
CA THR A 66 -0.96 -5.64 1.83
C THR A 66 0.24 -5.58 0.90
N THR A 67 1.48 -5.61 1.40
CA THR A 67 2.69 -5.66 0.57
C THR A 67 2.74 -6.94 -0.27
N CYS A 68 2.43 -8.09 0.34
CA CYS A 68 2.31 -9.35 -0.40
C CYS A 68 1.23 -9.29 -1.49
N LEU A 69 0.06 -8.72 -1.20
CA LEU A 69 -1.01 -8.57 -2.18
C LEU A 69 -0.64 -7.61 -3.32
N TRP A 70 0.09 -6.52 -3.02
CA TRP A 70 0.60 -5.61 -4.02
C TRP A 70 1.64 -6.28 -4.92
N LEU A 71 2.55 -7.09 -4.37
CA LEU A 71 3.49 -7.90 -5.16
C LEU A 71 2.76 -8.95 -6.02
N LEU A 72 1.69 -9.58 -5.51
CA LEU A 72 0.87 -10.50 -6.29
C LEU A 72 0.14 -9.81 -7.45
N LEU A 73 -0.31 -8.56 -7.26
CA LEU A 73 -0.83 -7.76 -8.37
C LEU A 73 0.24 -7.62 -9.46
N MET A 74 1.50 -7.34 -9.12
CA MET A 74 2.56 -7.21 -10.13
C MET A 74 2.79 -8.45 -11.00
N ASP A 75 2.41 -9.66 -10.55
CA ASP A 75 2.51 -10.89 -11.36
C ASP A 75 1.80 -10.75 -12.72
N MET A 76 0.61 -10.12 -12.70
CA MET A 76 -0.17 -9.89 -13.92
C MET A 76 0.53 -8.95 -14.92
N TRP A 77 1.54 -8.20 -14.47
CA TRP A 77 2.34 -7.31 -15.31
C TRP A 77 3.64 -7.95 -15.79
N ILE A 78 4.36 -8.63 -14.89
CA ILE A 78 5.76 -9.04 -15.10
C ILE A 78 5.87 -10.27 -16.00
N LYS A 79 4.81 -11.09 -16.10
CA LYS A 79 4.80 -12.37 -16.83
C LYS A 79 5.84 -13.39 -16.34
N SER A 80 6.55 -13.10 -15.23
CA SER A 80 7.49 -14.01 -14.57
C SER A 80 7.05 -14.23 -13.13
N ARG A 81 6.14 -15.19 -12.98
CA ARG A 81 5.55 -15.56 -11.69
C ARG A 81 6.58 -16.04 -10.68
N ILE A 82 7.66 -16.66 -11.15
CA ILE A 82 8.75 -17.15 -10.30
C ILE A 82 9.43 -15.98 -9.57
N VAL A 83 9.70 -14.87 -10.27
CA VAL A 83 10.34 -13.70 -9.66
C VAL A 83 9.46 -13.14 -8.54
N ILE A 84 8.16 -12.97 -8.79
CA ILE A 84 7.22 -12.48 -7.77
C ILE A 84 7.13 -13.42 -6.56
N ILE A 85 7.04 -14.74 -6.79
CA ILE A 85 6.97 -15.72 -5.70
C ILE A 85 8.25 -15.67 -4.85
N ILE A 86 9.42 -15.64 -5.48
CA ILE A 86 10.71 -15.54 -4.76
C ILE A 86 10.76 -14.25 -3.95
N THR A 87 10.35 -13.11 -4.53
CA THR A 87 10.30 -11.84 -3.82
C THR A 87 9.36 -11.88 -2.61
N ILE A 88 8.17 -12.48 -2.74
CA ILE A 88 7.21 -12.63 -1.63
C ILE A 88 7.77 -13.54 -0.54
N ILE A 89 8.38 -14.68 -0.90
CA ILE A 89 8.98 -15.60 0.08
C ILE A 89 10.11 -14.91 0.83
N ALA A 90 11.01 -14.21 0.13
CA ALA A 90 12.10 -13.45 0.74
C ALA A 90 11.56 -12.38 1.69
N PHE A 91 10.52 -11.65 1.28
CA PHE A 91 9.85 -10.64 2.11
C PHE A 91 9.21 -11.25 3.36
N LEU A 92 8.48 -12.36 3.23
CA LEU A 92 7.81 -13.03 4.36
C LEU A 92 8.80 -13.61 5.35
N LEU A 93 9.90 -14.21 4.87
CA LEU A 93 10.98 -14.68 5.73
C LEU A 93 11.57 -13.52 6.53
N PHE A 94 11.90 -12.42 5.86
CA PHE A 94 12.40 -11.22 6.51
C PHE A 94 11.41 -10.66 7.53
N SER A 95 10.13 -10.48 7.16
CA SER A 95 9.11 -9.90 8.03
C SER A 95 8.86 -10.76 9.26
N THR A 96 8.91 -12.08 9.10
CA THR A 96 8.75 -13.03 10.22
C THR A 96 9.93 -12.93 11.17
N ILE A 97 11.16 -12.92 10.65
CA ILE A 97 12.37 -12.76 11.46
C ILE A 97 12.32 -11.41 12.20
N ASN A 98 11.95 -10.34 11.50
CA ASN A 98 11.89 -9.00 12.07
C ASN A 98 10.84 -8.88 13.19
N LEU A 99 9.65 -9.48 12.99
CA LEU A 99 8.55 -9.46 13.93
C LEU A 99 8.85 -10.23 15.23
N PHE A 100 9.54 -11.37 15.14
CA PHE A 100 9.80 -12.21 16.31
C PHE A 100 11.16 -11.98 16.97
N PHE A 101 12.17 -11.46 16.26
CA PHE A 101 13.55 -11.41 16.75
C PHE A 101 14.20 -10.01 16.73
N ILE A 102 13.74 -9.05 15.92
CA ILE A 102 14.42 -7.74 15.75
C ILE A 102 13.62 -6.60 16.39
N GLU A 103 12.45 -6.27 15.83
CA GLU A 103 11.64 -5.13 16.29
C GLU A 103 10.52 -5.56 17.25
N GLY A 104 10.11 -6.82 17.20
CA GLY A 104 9.09 -7.37 18.09
C GLY A 104 7.66 -7.00 17.71
N ILE A 105 6.72 -7.38 18.57
CA ILE A 105 5.26 -7.23 18.37
C ILE A 105 4.73 -5.87 18.88
N TRP A 106 5.44 -5.25 19.82
CA TRP A 106 4.97 -4.06 20.54
C TRP A 106 5.20 -2.75 19.78
N ILE A 107 6.14 -2.74 18.84
CA ILE A 107 6.51 -1.57 18.05
C ILE A 107 6.17 -1.84 16.59
N PHE A 108 5.79 -0.78 15.88
CA PHE A 108 5.61 -0.83 14.44
C PHE A 108 6.91 -1.27 13.75
N ASN A 109 6.82 -2.31 12.92
CA ASN A 109 8.00 -2.89 12.26
C ASN A 109 8.43 -2.04 11.06
N LYS A 110 9.19 -0.96 11.30
CA LYS A 110 9.69 -0.06 10.25
C LYS A 110 10.61 -0.76 9.27
N TYR A 111 11.43 -1.73 9.69
CA TYR A 111 12.32 -2.41 8.76
C TYR A 111 11.55 -3.30 7.79
N THR A 112 10.46 -3.93 8.27
CA THR A 112 9.54 -4.68 7.41
C THR A 112 8.91 -3.76 6.37
N PHE A 113 8.46 -2.57 6.77
CA PHE A 113 7.96 -1.57 5.82
C PHE A 113 9.03 -1.16 4.78
N ILE A 114 10.25 -0.84 5.23
CA ILE A 114 11.35 -0.41 4.35
C ILE A 114 11.70 -1.50 3.34
N VAL A 115 11.90 -2.74 3.79
CA VAL A 115 12.25 -3.85 2.89
C VAL A 115 11.12 -4.14 1.91
N GLY A 116 9.86 -4.13 2.37
CA GLY A 116 8.69 -4.30 1.50
C GLY A 116 8.59 -3.23 0.42
N ALA A 117 8.75 -1.97 0.81
CA ALA A 117 8.81 -0.83 -0.09
C ALA A 117 9.94 -0.97 -1.12
N PHE A 118 11.14 -1.33 -0.67
CA PHE A 118 12.31 -1.45 -1.53
C PHE A 118 12.17 -2.56 -2.57
N LEU A 119 11.71 -3.74 -2.14
CA LEU A 119 11.43 -4.86 -3.04
C LEU A 119 10.38 -4.50 -4.08
N TYR A 120 9.28 -3.86 -3.65
CA TYR A 120 8.24 -3.41 -4.57
C TYR A 120 8.77 -2.41 -5.61
N LEU A 121 9.53 -1.40 -5.15
CA LEU A 121 10.10 -0.36 -6.01
C LEU A 121 11.08 -0.94 -7.03
N ILE A 122 12.00 -1.82 -6.63
CA ILE A 122 12.94 -2.46 -7.55
C ILE A 122 12.18 -3.21 -8.64
N VAL A 123 11.24 -4.05 -8.25
CA VAL A 123 10.45 -4.86 -9.18
C VAL A 123 9.67 -3.95 -10.14
N PHE A 124 9.06 -2.88 -9.63
CA PHE A 124 8.35 -1.89 -10.46
C PHE A 124 9.26 -1.18 -11.46
N ILE A 125 10.40 -0.68 -10.99
CA ILE A 125 11.32 0.14 -11.79
C ILE A 125 11.94 -0.72 -12.89
N VAL A 126 12.48 -1.89 -12.55
CA VAL A 126 13.07 -2.82 -13.53
C VAL A 126 12.05 -3.17 -14.60
N LYS A 127 10.80 -3.45 -14.21
CA LYS A 127 9.75 -3.77 -15.17
C LYS A 127 9.35 -2.57 -16.03
N SER A 128 9.22 -1.38 -15.43
CA SER A 128 8.95 -0.13 -16.17
C SER A 128 10.00 0.12 -17.24
N PHE A 129 11.28 0.01 -16.89
CA PHE A 129 12.38 0.18 -17.84
C PHE A 129 12.37 -0.88 -18.94
N ASN A 130 12.04 -2.13 -18.62
CA ASN A 130 11.92 -3.18 -19.63
C ASN A 130 10.78 -2.91 -20.62
N GLU A 131 9.62 -2.44 -20.16
CA GLU A 131 8.51 -2.08 -21.06
C GLU A 131 8.84 -0.84 -21.90
N LEU A 132 9.56 0.15 -21.33
CA LEU A 132 10.06 1.31 -22.07
C LEU A 132 11.05 0.93 -23.17
N LYS A 133 12.01 0.05 -22.87
CA LYS A 133 12.99 -0.47 -23.84
C LYS A 133 12.34 -1.23 -24.99
N LEU A 134 11.17 -1.84 -24.75
CA LEU A 134 10.39 -2.55 -25.76
C LEU A 134 9.35 -1.65 -26.45
N GLU A 135 9.37 -0.34 -26.20
CA GLU A 135 8.42 0.65 -26.74
C GLU A 135 6.93 0.33 -26.46
N LYS A 136 6.65 -0.38 -25.38
CA LYS A 136 5.30 -0.82 -25.00
C LYS A 136 4.54 0.26 -24.22
N PHE A 137 4.38 1.44 -24.82
CA PHE A 137 3.68 2.57 -24.20
C PHE A 137 2.22 2.27 -23.84
N SER A 138 1.56 1.37 -24.59
CA SER A 138 0.19 0.91 -24.30
C SER A 138 0.05 0.30 -22.91
N VAL A 139 1.12 -0.34 -22.41
CA VAL A 139 1.15 -0.93 -21.07
C VAL A 139 1.25 0.14 -20.00
N LEU A 140 2.10 1.16 -20.20
CA LEU A 140 2.28 2.28 -19.26
C LEU A 140 1.06 3.21 -19.22
N LEU A 141 0.31 3.29 -20.32
CA LEU A 141 -0.94 4.06 -20.41
C LEU A 141 -2.18 3.26 -19.97
N SER A 142 -2.01 1.97 -19.63
CA SER A 142 -3.11 1.10 -19.27
C SER A 142 -3.73 1.49 -17.92
N ASN A 143 -5.03 1.22 -17.75
CA ASN A 143 -5.68 1.38 -16.45
C ASN A 143 -4.98 0.55 -15.36
N TYR A 144 -4.48 -0.62 -15.74
CA TYR A 144 -3.78 -1.51 -14.84
C TYR A 144 -2.49 -0.89 -14.28
N TYR A 145 -1.75 -0.12 -15.08
CA TYR A 145 -0.55 0.57 -14.62
C TYR A 145 -0.84 1.56 -13.48
N ILE A 146 -1.98 2.27 -13.53
CA ILE A 146 -2.41 3.19 -12.45
C ILE A 146 -2.55 2.43 -11.12
N LEU A 147 -3.13 1.23 -11.16
CA LEU A 147 -3.30 0.40 -9.98
C LEU A 147 -1.96 0.00 -9.38
N VAL A 148 -1.02 -0.47 -10.20
CA VAL A 148 0.32 -0.90 -9.74
C VAL A 148 1.22 0.29 -9.37
N LEU A 149 0.97 1.47 -9.92
CA LEU A 149 1.65 2.71 -9.53
C LEU A 149 1.17 3.23 -8.16
N SER A 150 -0.09 2.97 -7.79
CA SER A 150 -0.70 3.50 -6.56
C SER A 150 0.15 3.29 -5.28
N PRO A 151 0.57 2.07 -4.93
CA PRO A 151 1.37 1.83 -3.71
C PRO A 151 2.76 2.47 -3.73
N ILE A 152 3.29 2.90 -4.88
CA ILE A 152 4.59 3.59 -4.95
C ILE A 152 4.54 4.91 -4.20
N ILE A 153 3.45 5.66 -4.35
CA ILE A 153 3.28 6.94 -3.66
C ILE A 153 3.17 6.71 -2.16
N TYR A 154 2.51 5.63 -1.76
CA TYR A 154 2.45 5.19 -0.37
C TYR A 154 3.85 4.88 0.18
N PHE A 155 4.60 4.01 -0.50
CA PHE A 155 5.94 3.60 -0.07
C PHE A 155 6.94 4.76 -0.06
N PHE A 156 6.95 5.58 -1.10
CA PHE A 156 7.84 6.72 -1.22
C PHE A 156 7.52 7.82 -0.21
N GLY A 157 6.24 8.10 0.02
CA GLY A 157 5.86 9.12 1.00
C GLY A 157 6.21 8.72 2.43
N PHE A 158 5.87 7.49 2.82
CA PHE A 158 6.17 7.00 4.18
C PHE A 158 7.65 6.68 4.41
N SER A 159 8.47 6.53 3.36
CA SER A 159 9.93 6.38 3.50
C SER A 159 10.58 7.66 4.06
N PHE A 160 10.02 8.85 3.82
CA PHE A 160 10.51 10.09 4.44
C PHE A 160 10.37 10.10 5.96
N ILE A 161 9.42 9.32 6.50
CA ILE A 161 9.20 9.19 7.95
C ILE A 161 10.02 8.03 8.50
N PHE A 162 9.87 6.86 7.89
CA PHE A 162 10.38 5.62 8.48
C PHE A 162 11.80 5.26 8.01
N GLY A 163 12.23 5.75 6.85
CA GLY A 163 13.50 5.40 6.22
C GLY A 163 14.74 5.83 7.01
N PHE A 164 14.63 6.90 7.80
CA PHE A 164 15.72 7.37 8.67
C PHE A 164 15.77 6.66 10.03
N GLY A 165 14.78 5.81 10.34
CA GLY A 165 14.72 5.05 11.58
C GLY A 165 14.51 5.88 12.86
N ASP A 166 14.29 7.19 12.72
CA ASP A 166 14.23 8.16 13.82
C ASP A 166 12.78 8.53 14.19
N ILE A 167 12.29 7.97 15.30
CA ILE A 167 10.94 8.24 15.84
C ILE A 167 10.71 9.74 16.14
N PRO A 168 11.69 10.47 16.70
CA PRO A 168 11.67 11.93 16.79
C PRO A 168 11.26 12.64 15.49
N LEU A 169 11.78 12.23 14.33
CA LEU A 169 11.46 12.88 13.05
C LEU A 169 9.96 12.89 12.75
N ALA A 170 9.25 11.79 13.06
CA ALA A 170 7.80 11.70 12.91
C ALA A 170 7.04 12.69 13.83
N LYS A 171 7.65 13.10 14.94
CA LYS A 171 7.09 14.02 15.94
C LYS A 171 7.49 15.48 15.72
N VAL A 172 8.48 15.75 14.86
CA VAL A 172 8.88 17.12 14.50
C VAL A 172 7.66 17.90 14.01
N LYS A 173 7.47 19.10 14.55
CA LYS A 173 6.38 19.98 14.15
C LYS A 173 6.85 20.88 13.00
N VAL A 174 6.01 21.00 11.98
CA VAL A 174 6.13 21.97 10.90
C VAL A 174 4.84 22.79 10.91
N PHE A 175 4.94 24.09 11.21
CA PHE A 175 3.77 24.95 11.42
C PHE A 175 2.75 24.38 12.42
N GLU A 176 3.21 23.95 13.61
CA GLU A 176 2.41 23.31 14.67
C GLU A 176 1.80 21.93 14.37
N VAL A 177 1.89 21.45 13.13
CA VAL A 177 1.41 20.13 12.73
C VAL A 177 2.59 19.15 12.71
N LYS A 178 2.39 17.94 13.24
CA LYS A 178 3.42 16.89 13.19
C LYS A 178 3.73 16.54 11.74
N LEU A 179 5.00 16.38 11.41
CA LEU A 179 5.48 15.99 10.07
C LEU A 179 4.78 14.71 9.59
N TYR A 180 4.58 13.75 10.50
CA TYR A 180 3.83 12.53 10.22
C TYR A 180 2.41 12.82 9.71
N THR A 181 1.69 13.75 10.33
CA THR A 181 0.32 14.11 9.95
C THR A 181 0.25 14.70 8.55
N ILE A 182 1.20 15.57 8.21
CA ILE A 182 1.28 16.20 6.88
C ILE A 182 1.52 15.15 5.81
N ILE A 183 2.59 14.35 5.97
CA ILE A 183 2.97 13.32 5.01
C ILE A 183 1.87 12.28 4.88
N ALA A 184 1.36 11.75 6.00
CA ALA A 184 0.29 10.75 5.97
C ALA A 184 -0.95 11.25 5.25
N PHE A 185 -1.35 12.51 5.45
CA PHE A 185 -2.50 13.09 4.77
C PHE A 185 -2.31 13.15 3.24
N PHE A 186 -1.22 13.74 2.76
CA PHE A 186 -0.96 13.85 1.32
C PHE A 186 -0.81 12.48 0.66
N VAL A 187 -0.06 11.59 1.30
CA VAL A 187 0.20 10.25 0.78
C VAL A 187 -1.08 9.45 0.64
N ASN A 188 -1.93 9.43 1.67
CA ASN A 188 -3.19 8.71 1.63
C ASN A 188 -4.17 9.32 0.62
N ILE A 189 -4.26 10.65 0.54
CA ILE A 189 -5.12 11.30 -0.46
C ILE A 189 -4.73 10.88 -1.87
N ILE A 190 -3.44 10.98 -2.22
CA ILE A 190 -3.01 10.66 -3.58
C ILE A 190 -3.19 9.16 -3.85
N TYR A 191 -2.78 8.30 -2.91
CA TYR A 191 -2.91 6.85 -3.02
C TYR A 191 -4.35 6.39 -3.28
N TYR A 192 -5.30 6.80 -2.43
CA TYR A 192 -6.71 6.42 -2.59
C TYR A 192 -7.38 7.14 -3.77
N THR A 193 -6.90 8.33 -4.17
CA THR A 193 -7.36 8.98 -5.40
C THR A 193 -6.98 8.15 -6.63
N LEU A 194 -5.75 7.65 -6.72
CA LEU A 194 -5.34 6.78 -7.83
C LEU A 194 -6.16 5.49 -7.88
N ILE A 195 -6.45 4.89 -6.73
CA ILE A 195 -7.34 3.73 -6.64
C ILE A 195 -8.75 4.07 -7.14
N ASN A 196 -9.32 5.20 -6.73
CA ASN A 196 -10.64 5.63 -7.19
C ASN A 196 -10.66 5.94 -8.70
N ILE A 197 -9.59 6.53 -9.24
CA ILE A 197 -9.41 6.73 -10.69
C ILE A 197 -9.40 5.38 -11.40
N TYR A 198 -8.65 4.40 -10.89
CA TYR A 198 -8.64 3.05 -11.43
C TYR A 198 -10.05 2.43 -11.47
N ILE A 199 -10.78 2.49 -10.35
CA ILE A 199 -12.15 1.95 -10.24
C ILE A 199 -13.09 2.65 -11.24
N TYR A 200 -13.02 3.97 -11.34
CA TYR A 200 -13.84 4.75 -12.26
C TYR A 200 -13.57 4.37 -13.72
N ARG A 201 -12.30 4.30 -14.13
CA ARG A 201 -11.90 3.93 -15.48
C ARG A 201 -12.27 2.49 -15.81
N GLU A 202 -12.09 1.58 -14.86
CA GLU A 202 -12.43 0.16 -15.01
C GLU A 202 -13.92 -0.03 -15.30
N ARG A 203 -14.78 0.78 -14.67
CA ARG A 203 -16.21 0.81 -14.96
C ARG A 203 -16.52 1.46 -16.30
N LYS A 204 -15.92 2.62 -16.60
CA LYS A 204 -16.26 3.41 -17.81
C LYS A 204 -15.84 2.70 -19.10
N PHE A 205 -14.63 2.13 -19.15
CA PHE A 205 -14.04 1.61 -20.38
C PHE A 205 -14.37 0.14 -20.67
N LYS A 206 -15.08 -0.57 -19.79
CA LYS A 206 -15.56 -1.96 -20.02
C LYS A 206 -17.07 -2.06 -20.30
N HIS A 207 -17.73 -0.92 -20.46
CA HIS A 207 -19.13 -0.79 -20.85
C HIS A 207 -19.32 0.03 -22.14
N ALA A 208 -18.22 0.25 -22.88
CA ALA A 208 -18.22 0.74 -24.24
C ALA A 208 -17.84 -0.41 -25.18
#